data_AF-A0AAT9KZ28-F1
#
_entry.id   AF-A0AAT9KZ28-F1
#
_cell.length_a   1.000
_cell.length_b   1.000
_cell.length_c   1.000
_cell.angle_alpha   90.00
_cell.angle_beta   90.00
_cell.angle_gamma   90.00
#
_symmetry.space_group_name_H-M   'P 1'
#
loop_
_entity.id
_entity.type
_entity.pdbx_description
1 polymer ?
#
loop_
_entity_poly.entity_id
_entity_poly.type
_entity_poly.pdbx_seq_one_letter_code
_entity_poly.pdbx_strand_id
1 'polypeptide(L)'
;MRRTRPHRRAAALAVAAAVPLLGGCGIQESDVIEAGGPATVEAFYNRNDDVILFFRTPDGRLNPVIRTVGSLPGFGDEYTEPGPAGTIGPPTTEKAIAELLAGPRPEDRAAGLTTALPPTRPGATTRIEPTSGSTVTTHLPFPLNDLNATALRQLTCTIAYSKEPGGRLTVKLTGQDGASHSDTCGLPSGPPG
;
A
#
# COMPACT_ATOMS: atom_id res chain seq x y z
N MET A 1 9.87 -85.28 64.90
CA MET A 1 8.97 -86.43 64.66
C MET A 1 8.58 -86.46 63.18
N ARG A 2 8.84 -87.58 62.50
CA ARG A 2 8.35 -87.89 61.13
C ARG A 2 6.88 -88.31 61.19
N ARG A 3 6.07 -87.92 60.20
CA ARG A 3 5.08 -88.75 59.45
C ARG A 3 4.15 -87.83 58.60
N THR A 4 4.26 -87.91 57.27
CA THR A 4 3.31 -88.55 56.29
C THR A 4 2.02 -87.76 56.06
N ARG A 5 1.45 -87.61 54.87
CA ARG A 5 1.78 -87.82 53.45
C ARG A 5 0.62 -87.14 52.67
N PRO A 6 0.73 -86.94 51.35
CA PRO A 6 -0.05 -85.98 50.57
C PRO A 6 -1.39 -86.53 50.08
N HIS A 7 -2.33 -85.63 49.75
CA HIS A 7 -3.43 -85.95 48.85
C HIS A 7 -3.44 -84.99 47.66
N ARG A 8 -3.13 -85.59 46.51
CA ARG A 8 -3.25 -85.08 45.16
C ARG A 8 -4.69 -84.63 44.89
N ARG A 9 -4.88 -83.48 44.25
CA ARG A 9 -5.81 -83.35 43.13
C ARG A 9 -5.23 -82.42 42.07
N ALA A 10 -5.06 -83.00 40.91
CA ALA A 10 -4.83 -82.31 39.66
C ALA A 10 -6.08 -81.51 39.28
N ALA A 11 -5.87 -80.31 38.76
CA ALA A 11 -6.71 -79.74 37.71
C ALA A 11 -5.92 -78.59 37.10
N ALA A 12 -5.45 -78.83 35.87
CA ALA A 12 -4.96 -77.79 34.97
C ALA A 12 -6.01 -76.70 34.80
N LEU A 13 -5.60 -75.46 34.58
CA LEU A 13 -6.36 -74.50 33.76
C LEU A 13 -5.51 -73.29 33.38
N ALA A 14 -5.42 -73.11 32.07
CA ALA A 14 -5.34 -71.86 31.32
C ALA A 14 -4.08 -70.98 31.46
N VAL A 15 -3.26 -71.08 30.41
CA VAL A 15 -2.39 -70.03 29.89
C VAL A 15 -3.19 -68.73 29.77
N ALA A 16 -2.91 -67.75 30.62
CA ALA A 16 -3.38 -66.39 30.45
C ALA A 16 -2.37 -65.63 29.56
N ALA A 17 -2.74 -65.45 28.29
CA ALA A 17 -2.03 -64.58 27.37
C ALA A 17 -2.11 -63.14 27.89
N ALA A 18 -0.97 -62.60 28.32
CA ALA A 18 -0.82 -61.18 28.62
C ALA A 18 -0.75 -60.40 27.30
N VAL A 19 -1.88 -59.85 26.86
CA VAL A 19 -1.95 -58.88 25.76
C VAL A 19 -1.67 -57.48 26.34
N PRO A 20 -0.62 -56.76 25.91
CA PRO A 20 -0.39 -55.41 26.40
C PRO A 20 -1.43 -54.46 25.76
N LEU A 21 -2.32 -53.94 26.60
CA LEU A 21 -3.21 -52.82 26.27
C LEU A 21 -2.38 -51.53 26.16
N LEU A 22 -1.75 -51.32 25.01
CA LEU A 22 -1.27 -50.00 24.60
C LEU A 22 -2.41 -49.26 23.89
N GLY A 23 -3.48 -48.99 24.63
CA GLY A 23 -4.53 -48.08 24.20
C GLY A 23 -4.02 -46.65 24.37
N GLY A 24 -3.34 -46.13 23.35
CA GLY A 24 -3.19 -44.68 23.21
C GLY A 24 -4.58 -44.09 23.02
N CYS A 25 -4.99 -43.15 23.88
CA CYS A 25 -6.16 -42.32 23.63
C CYS A 25 -5.86 -41.52 22.36
N GLY A 26 -6.35 -41.99 21.21
CA GLY A 26 -6.19 -41.32 19.92
C GLY A 26 -6.83 -39.95 19.99
N ILE A 27 -6.01 -38.90 20.04
CA ILE A 27 -6.49 -37.55 19.73
C ILE A 27 -6.76 -37.57 18.24
N GLN A 28 -8.03 -37.42 17.87
CA GLN A 28 -8.45 -37.24 16.49
C GLN A 28 -7.67 -36.05 15.94
N GLU A 29 -6.92 -36.25 14.86
CA GLU A 29 -6.24 -35.16 14.16
C GLU A 29 -7.32 -34.15 13.77
N SER A 30 -7.35 -33.00 14.45
CA SER A 30 -8.29 -31.94 14.10
C SER A 30 -7.86 -31.41 12.76
N ASP A 31 -8.74 -31.47 11.76
CA ASP A 31 -8.50 -30.89 10.45
C ASP A 31 -7.99 -29.45 10.60
N VAL A 32 -7.07 -29.08 9.71
CA VAL A 32 -6.56 -27.71 9.64
C VAL A 32 -7.73 -26.81 9.26
N ILE A 33 -8.18 -25.98 10.21
CA ILE A 33 -9.05 -24.86 9.89
C ILE A 33 -8.17 -23.80 9.21
N GLU A 34 -8.42 -23.56 7.92
CA GLU A 34 -7.85 -22.43 7.18
C GLU A 34 -7.98 -21.17 8.05
N ALA A 35 -6.85 -20.53 8.36
CA ALA A 35 -6.88 -19.21 8.94
C ALA A 35 -7.69 -18.32 7.97
N GLY A 36 -8.76 -17.72 8.47
CA GLY A 36 -9.56 -16.79 7.66
C GLY A 36 -8.64 -15.79 6.96
N GLY A 37 -8.98 -15.45 5.71
CA GLY A 37 -8.20 -14.50 4.92
C GLY A 37 -7.93 -13.19 5.68
N PRO A 38 -6.87 -12.45 5.32
CA PRO A 38 -6.50 -11.24 6.03
C PRO A 38 -7.68 -10.26 6.10
N ALA A 39 -7.78 -9.56 7.23
CA ALA A 39 -8.76 -8.49 7.38
C ALA A 39 -8.51 -7.42 6.31
N THR A 40 -9.50 -7.19 5.45
CA THR A 40 -9.47 -6.08 4.48
C THR A 40 -10.08 -4.86 5.15
N VAL A 41 -9.26 -3.81 5.35
CA VAL A 41 -9.77 -2.48 5.67
C VAL A 41 -9.88 -1.72 4.36
N GLU A 42 -11.09 -1.30 3.99
CA GLU A 42 -11.26 -0.25 3.00
C GLU A 42 -10.64 1.01 3.60
N ALA A 43 -9.42 1.34 3.19
CA ALA A 43 -8.91 2.69 3.39
C ALA A 43 -9.92 3.63 2.73
N PHE A 44 -10.57 4.48 3.53
CA PHE A 44 -11.59 5.42 3.07
C PHE A 44 -10.93 6.43 2.13
N TYR A 45 -10.76 6.06 0.86
CA TYR A 45 -10.30 6.93 -0.21
C TYR A 45 -11.51 7.55 -0.88
N ASN A 46 -11.79 8.80 -0.54
CA ASN A 46 -12.86 9.56 -1.13
C ASN A 46 -12.32 10.40 -2.29
N ARG A 47 -12.63 10.01 -3.52
CA ARG A 47 -12.13 10.69 -4.73
C ARG A 47 -12.55 12.15 -4.87
N ASN A 48 -13.50 12.62 -4.07
CA ASN A 48 -13.97 14.01 -4.15
C ASN A 48 -13.05 14.98 -3.40
N ASP A 49 -12.28 14.51 -2.44
CA ASP A 49 -11.44 15.34 -1.57
C ASP A 49 -10.05 14.74 -1.30
N ASP A 50 -9.82 13.45 -1.61
CA ASP A 50 -8.54 12.79 -1.41
C ASP A 50 -7.68 12.72 -2.69
N VAL A 51 -6.36 12.81 -2.48
CA VAL A 51 -5.33 12.47 -3.46
C VAL A 51 -4.41 11.40 -2.91
N ILE A 52 -3.81 10.62 -3.80
CA ILE A 52 -2.73 9.67 -3.45
C ILE A 52 -1.40 10.30 -3.84
N LEU A 53 -0.56 10.56 -2.85
CA LEU A 53 0.81 11.05 -3.03
C LEU A 53 1.79 9.91 -2.83
N PHE A 54 2.83 9.81 -3.64
CA PHE A 54 3.88 8.83 -3.44
C PHE A 54 5.07 9.50 -2.76
N PHE A 55 5.49 9.03 -1.59
CA PHE A 55 6.69 9.52 -0.90
C PHE A 55 7.77 8.45 -0.85
N ARG A 56 9.02 8.88 -0.75
CA ARG A 56 10.17 7.98 -0.70
C ARG A 56 10.39 7.47 0.72
N THR A 57 10.45 6.15 0.88
CA THR A 57 10.81 5.47 2.14
C THR A 57 12.33 5.47 2.37
N PRO A 58 12.81 5.16 3.59
CA PRO A 58 14.24 5.12 3.88
C PRO A 58 15.05 4.14 3.02
N ASP A 59 14.43 3.05 2.57
CA ASP A 59 15.02 2.05 1.65
C ASP A 59 14.96 2.49 0.16
N GLY A 60 14.48 3.71 -0.12
CA GLY A 60 14.45 4.30 -1.46
C GLY A 60 13.25 3.90 -2.32
N ARG A 61 12.33 3.09 -1.79
CA ARG A 61 11.07 2.72 -2.46
C ARG A 61 10.06 3.87 -2.38
N LEU A 62 8.93 3.71 -3.09
CA LEU A 62 7.80 4.63 -3.01
C LEU A 62 6.70 4.02 -2.15
N ASN A 63 6.16 4.81 -1.22
CA ASN A 63 5.03 4.49 -0.37
C ASN A 63 3.86 5.42 -0.71
N PRO A 64 2.68 4.88 -1.08
CA PRO A 64 1.49 5.69 -1.32
C PRO A 64 0.94 6.22 0.01
N VAL A 65 0.52 7.48 0.01
CA VAL A 65 -0.12 8.12 1.16
C VAL A 65 -1.34 8.89 0.70
N ILE A 66 -2.47 8.63 1.35
CA ILE A 66 -3.74 9.32 1.09
C ILE A 66 -3.72 10.67 1.81
N ARG A 67 -4.16 11.71 1.10
CA ARG A 67 -4.29 13.07 1.61
C ARG A 67 -5.62 13.66 1.24
N THR A 68 -6.38 14.06 2.25
CA THR A 68 -7.52 14.95 2.06
C THR A 68 -7.00 16.36 1.79
N VAL A 69 -7.38 16.88 0.63
CA VAL A 69 -6.98 18.17 0.04
C VAL A 69 -8.19 18.99 -0.42
N GLY A 70 -9.40 18.44 -0.31
CA GLY A 70 -10.65 19.16 -0.49
C GLY A 70 -10.76 20.34 0.48
N SER A 71 -11.36 21.43 0.02
CA SER A 71 -11.74 22.52 0.92
C SER A 71 -12.81 21.98 1.85
N LEU A 72 -12.51 21.85 3.14
CA LEU A 72 -13.56 21.65 4.14
C LEU A 72 -14.55 22.80 3.96
N PRO A 73 -15.87 22.55 3.91
CA PRO A 73 -16.82 23.64 3.99
C PRO A 73 -16.54 24.35 5.31
N GLY A 74 -16.04 25.57 5.24
CA GLY A 74 -15.81 26.39 6.43
C GLY A 74 -17.15 26.55 7.14
N PHE A 75 -17.27 26.02 8.35
CA PHE A 75 -18.32 26.43 9.28
C PHE A 75 -17.80 27.70 9.97
N GLY A 76 -17.98 28.84 9.31
CA GLY A 76 -17.50 30.13 9.81
C GLY A 76 -17.54 31.20 8.72
N ASP A 77 -17.93 32.39 9.13
CA ASP A 77 -18.23 33.64 8.45
C ASP A 77 -17.14 34.26 7.55
N GLU A 78 -16.06 33.54 7.23
CA GLU A 78 -15.04 34.00 6.28
C GLU A 78 -15.43 33.54 4.86
N TYR A 79 -16.28 34.31 4.19
CA TYR A 79 -16.50 34.19 2.75
C TYR A 79 -15.21 34.59 2.01
N THR A 80 -14.24 33.68 1.93
CA THR A 80 -13.21 33.76 0.89
C THR A 80 -13.92 33.49 -0.42
N GLU A 81 -14.10 34.52 -1.25
CA GLU A 81 -14.70 34.39 -2.57
C GLU A 81 -14.03 33.21 -3.30
N PRO A 82 -14.79 32.15 -3.63
CA PRO A 82 -14.25 31.10 -4.47
C PRO A 82 -13.85 31.77 -5.78
N GLY A 83 -12.60 31.59 -6.21
CA GLY A 83 -12.28 31.77 -7.62
C GLY A 83 -13.24 30.93 -8.48
N PRO A 84 -13.22 31.06 -9.82
CA PRO A 84 -14.18 30.38 -10.70
C PRO A 84 -14.23 28.84 -10.58
N ALA A 85 -13.41 28.24 -9.72
CA ALA A 85 -13.34 26.84 -9.32
C ALA A 85 -13.97 26.55 -7.94
N GLY A 86 -15.02 27.27 -7.52
CA GLY A 86 -15.83 26.96 -6.33
C GLY A 86 -16.67 25.66 -6.43
N THR A 87 -16.34 24.76 -7.35
CA THR A 87 -16.96 23.44 -7.46
C THR A 87 -16.36 22.49 -6.43
N ILE A 88 -17.19 21.97 -5.52
CA ILE A 88 -16.91 20.72 -4.82
C ILE A 88 -16.77 19.65 -5.90
N GLY A 89 -15.53 19.30 -6.21
CA GLY A 89 -15.18 18.37 -7.26
C GLY A 89 -13.85 17.71 -6.92
N PRO A 90 -13.53 16.58 -7.58
CA PRO A 90 -12.30 15.86 -7.30
C PRO A 90 -11.09 16.79 -7.38
N PRO A 91 -10.11 16.63 -6.48
CA PRO A 91 -8.92 17.46 -6.49
C PRO A 91 -8.22 17.40 -7.84
N THR A 92 -7.78 18.56 -8.33
CA THR A 92 -7.09 18.63 -9.61
C THR A 92 -5.72 17.95 -9.53
N THR A 93 -5.22 17.49 -10.68
CA THR A 93 -3.86 16.93 -10.74
C THR A 93 -2.81 17.97 -10.35
N GLU A 94 -3.01 19.24 -10.70
CA GLU A 94 -2.16 20.35 -10.27
C GLU A 94 -2.11 20.46 -8.74
N LYS A 95 -3.26 20.30 -8.07
CA LYS A 95 -3.34 20.28 -6.60
C LYS A 95 -2.57 19.10 -6.02
N ALA A 96 -2.71 17.90 -6.58
CA ALA A 96 -1.94 16.73 -6.15
C ALA A 96 -0.43 16.94 -6.28
N ILE A 97 0.03 17.52 -7.41
CA ILE A 97 1.45 17.86 -7.62
C ILE A 97 1.91 18.93 -6.63
N ALA A 98 1.10 19.95 -6.36
CA ALA A 98 1.45 20.99 -5.39
C ALA A 98 1.66 20.41 -3.97
N GLU A 99 0.78 19.50 -3.54
CA GLU A 99 0.90 18.82 -2.24
C GLU A 99 2.11 17.88 -2.19
N LEU A 100 2.42 17.19 -3.30
CA LEU A 100 3.64 16.38 -3.40
C LEU A 100 4.92 17.22 -3.25
N LEU A 101 4.94 18.40 -3.87
CA LEU A 101 6.08 19.32 -3.86
C LEU A 101 6.23 20.07 -2.53
N ALA A 102 5.13 20.31 -1.82
CA ALA A 102 5.16 20.75 -0.42
C ALA A 102 5.84 19.72 0.50
N GLY A 103 5.85 18.44 0.08
CA GLY A 103 6.57 17.37 0.72
C GLY A 103 5.77 16.68 1.84
N PRO A 104 6.40 15.72 2.53
CA PRO A 104 5.77 14.97 3.62
C PRO A 104 5.42 15.88 4.81
N ARG A 105 4.29 15.62 5.46
CA ARG A 105 3.85 16.25 6.70
C ARG A 105 4.67 15.73 7.91
N PRO A 106 4.60 16.39 9.07
CA PRO A 106 5.37 15.96 10.25
C PRO A 106 5.18 14.50 10.63
N GLU A 107 3.96 13.98 10.55
CA GLU A 107 3.61 12.59 10.83
C GLU A 107 4.29 11.61 9.86
N ASP A 108 4.37 11.95 8.57
CA ASP A 108 5.04 11.13 7.56
C ASP A 108 6.55 11.11 7.78
N ARG A 109 7.10 12.29 8.11
CA ARG A 109 8.52 12.43 8.43
C ARG A 109 8.89 11.65 9.67
N ALA A 110 8.01 11.61 10.68
CA ALA A 110 8.18 10.76 11.86
C ALA A 110 8.15 9.27 11.50
N ALA A 111 7.43 8.88 10.45
CA ALA A 111 7.47 7.54 9.85
C ALA A 111 8.67 7.31 8.90
N GLY A 112 9.59 8.27 8.78
CA GLY A 112 10.79 8.17 7.93
C GLY A 112 10.53 8.46 6.43
N LEU A 113 9.34 8.93 6.06
CA LEU A 113 9.03 9.28 4.68
C LEU A 113 9.68 10.62 4.29
N THR A 114 10.21 10.66 3.08
CA THR A 114 10.90 11.82 2.51
C THR A 114 10.42 12.09 1.09
N THR A 115 10.81 13.21 0.49
CA THR A 115 10.60 13.48 -0.94
C THR A 115 11.92 13.38 -1.71
N ALA A 116 11.87 12.86 -2.93
CA ALA A 116 12.98 12.88 -3.88
C ALA A 116 13.00 14.12 -4.77
N LEU A 117 12.01 14.99 -4.63
CA LEU A 117 11.83 16.18 -5.45
C LEU A 117 12.57 17.38 -4.86
N PRO A 118 13.08 18.28 -5.71
CA PRO A 118 13.65 19.53 -5.25
C PRO A 118 12.56 20.40 -4.61
N PRO A 119 12.93 21.27 -3.65
CA PRO A 119 12.00 22.26 -3.14
C PRO A 119 11.58 23.20 -4.27
N THR A 120 10.30 23.53 -4.34
CA THR A 120 9.81 24.52 -5.30
C THR A 120 9.87 25.93 -4.74
N ARG A 121 10.10 26.89 -5.63
CA ARG A 121 10.02 28.31 -5.29
C ARG A 121 8.55 28.69 -5.10
N PRO A 122 8.24 29.62 -4.19
CA PRO A 122 6.91 30.22 -4.10
C PRO A 122 6.47 30.76 -5.47
N GLY A 123 5.25 30.45 -5.89
CA GLY A 123 4.68 30.90 -7.17
C GLY A 123 5.08 30.09 -8.40
N ALA A 124 5.90 29.03 -8.27
CA ALA A 124 6.18 28.14 -9.39
C ALA A 124 4.95 27.29 -9.72
N THR A 125 4.47 27.37 -10.95
CA THR A 125 3.24 26.69 -11.39
C THR A 125 3.53 25.50 -12.29
N THR A 126 2.86 24.39 -12.03
CA THR A 126 2.78 23.26 -12.93
C THR A 126 1.66 23.48 -13.94
N ARG A 127 1.89 23.12 -15.20
CA ARG A 127 0.85 23.15 -16.25
C ARG A 127 0.57 21.76 -16.77
N ILE A 128 -0.69 21.40 -16.91
CA ILE A 128 -1.11 20.12 -17.44
C ILE A 128 -1.82 20.34 -18.77
N GLU A 129 -1.45 19.57 -19.77
CA GLU A 129 -2.14 19.57 -21.06
C GLU A 129 -3.38 18.67 -20.99
N PRO A 130 -4.40 18.91 -21.84
CA PRO A 130 -5.50 17.96 -21.99
C PRO A 130 -4.97 16.55 -22.27
N THR A 131 -5.51 15.56 -21.56
CA THR A 131 -5.16 14.15 -21.77
C THR A 131 -5.42 13.76 -23.21
N SER A 132 -4.41 13.21 -23.88
CA SER A 132 -4.50 12.73 -25.27
C SER A 132 -4.43 11.21 -25.27
N GLY A 133 -5.57 10.55 -25.44
CA GLY A 133 -5.68 9.09 -25.33
C GLY A 133 -5.33 8.62 -23.91
N SER A 134 -4.31 7.77 -23.77
CA SER A 134 -3.80 7.27 -22.49
C SER A 134 -2.58 8.05 -21.96
N THR A 135 -2.27 9.22 -22.55
CA THR A 135 -1.10 10.02 -22.20
C THR A 135 -1.50 11.36 -21.57
N VAL A 136 -0.86 11.69 -20.45
CA VAL A 136 -1.00 12.97 -19.75
C VAL A 136 0.34 13.71 -19.84
N THR A 137 0.36 14.87 -20.48
CA THR A 137 1.55 15.73 -20.55
C THR A 137 1.53 16.75 -19.42
N THR A 138 2.62 16.82 -18.67
CA THR A 138 2.80 17.72 -17.52
C THR A 138 4.10 18.51 -17.65
N HIS A 139 4.00 19.83 -17.57
CA HIS A 139 5.13 20.77 -17.58
C HIS A 139 5.46 21.18 -16.15
N LEU A 140 6.67 20.84 -15.71
CA LEU A 140 7.14 21.01 -14.34
C LEU A 140 7.91 22.33 -14.18
N PRO A 141 7.87 22.94 -12.98
CA PRO A 141 8.51 24.22 -12.73
C PRO A 141 10.00 24.11 -12.33
N PHE A 142 10.67 23.02 -12.70
CA PHE A 142 12.10 22.78 -12.43
C PHE A 142 12.74 21.93 -13.54
N PRO A 143 14.07 21.86 -13.62
CA PRO A 143 14.79 21.04 -14.60
C PRO A 143 14.50 19.56 -14.38
N LEU A 144 14.37 18.81 -15.47
CA LEU A 144 14.14 17.36 -15.40
C LEU A 144 15.44 16.56 -15.35
N ASN A 145 16.51 17.06 -15.97
CA ASN A 145 17.80 16.35 -16.04
C ASN A 145 18.46 16.13 -14.67
N ASP A 146 18.13 16.96 -13.68
CA ASP A 146 18.67 16.84 -12.32
C ASP A 146 17.92 15.81 -11.46
N LEU A 147 16.81 15.24 -11.97
CA LEU A 147 15.98 14.30 -11.23
C LEU A 147 16.50 12.87 -11.38
N ASN A 148 16.66 12.19 -10.26
CA ASN A 148 16.95 10.76 -10.27
C ASN A 148 15.70 9.93 -10.61
N ALA A 149 15.89 8.64 -10.89
CA ALA A 149 14.81 7.72 -11.28
C ALA A 149 13.69 7.62 -10.21
N THR A 150 14.01 7.75 -8.92
CA THR A 150 13.00 7.73 -7.86
C THR A 150 12.16 9.01 -7.86
N ALA A 151 12.75 10.18 -8.11
CA ALA A 151 12.05 11.45 -8.27
C ALA A 151 11.10 11.42 -9.47
N LEU A 152 11.56 10.92 -10.62
CA LEU A 152 10.72 10.74 -11.81
C LEU A 152 9.54 9.81 -11.54
N ARG A 153 9.79 8.64 -10.93
CA ARG A 153 8.72 7.71 -10.54
C ARG A 153 7.74 8.31 -9.52
N GLN A 154 8.25 9.10 -8.56
CA GLN A 154 7.44 9.78 -7.55
C GLN A 154 6.40 10.71 -8.20
N LEU A 155 6.84 11.50 -9.18
CA LEU A 155 5.98 12.37 -9.99
C LEU A 155 5.01 11.57 -10.86
N THR A 156 5.54 10.63 -11.65
CA THR A 156 4.74 9.79 -12.55
C THR A 156 3.60 9.09 -11.81
N CYS A 157 3.88 8.46 -10.67
CA CYS A 157 2.87 7.75 -9.90
C CYS A 157 1.80 8.66 -9.29
N THR A 158 2.21 9.79 -8.71
CA THR A 158 1.25 10.76 -8.16
C THR A 158 0.33 11.30 -9.27
N ILE A 159 0.89 11.64 -10.43
CA ILE A 159 0.11 12.16 -11.57
C ILE A 159 -0.83 11.10 -12.11
N ALA A 160 -0.35 9.87 -12.33
CA ALA A 160 -1.16 8.79 -12.87
C ALA A 160 -2.37 8.47 -11.97
N TYR A 161 -2.16 8.35 -10.65
CA TYR A 161 -3.23 8.05 -9.69
C TYR A 161 -4.21 9.23 -9.49
N SER A 162 -3.77 10.47 -9.71
CA SER A 162 -4.68 11.62 -9.69
C SER A 162 -5.65 11.67 -10.87
N LYS A 163 -5.31 10.99 -11.98
CA LYS A 163 -6.10 10.99 -13.21
C LYS A 163 -6.97 9.74 -13.34
N GLU A 164 -6.45 8.59 -12.92
CA GLU A 164 -7.16 7.31 -12.97
C GLU A 164 -6.82 6.47 -11.74
N PRO A 165 -7.79 5.80 -11.10
CA PRO A 165 -7.57 4.98 -9.91
C PRO A 165 -6.55 3.85 -10.07
N GLY A 166 -6.38 3.35 -11.31
CA GLY A 166 -5.43 2.27 -11.60
C GLY A 166 -4.00 2.73 -11.83
N GLY A 167 -3.75 4.05 -11.91
CA GLY A 167 -2.41 4.58 -12.20
C GLY A 167 -1.81 4.12 -13.53
N ARG A 168 -2.64 3.66 -14.49
CA ARG A 168 -2.20 2.98 -15.71
C ARG A 168 -1.83 3.94 -16.86
N LEU A 169 -2.05 5.23 -16.68
CA LEU A 169 -1.77 6.25 -17.68
C LEU A 169 -0.26 6.41 -17.90
N THR A 170 0.11 6.69 -19.15
CA THR A 170 1.46 7.15 -19.47
C THR A 170 1.57 8.62 -19.10
N VAL A 171 2.55 8.97 -18.29
CA VAL A 171 2.82 10.35 -17.89
C VAL A 171 4.04 10.84 -18.66
N LYS A 172 3.86 11.90 -19.45
CA LYS A 172 4.94 12.62 -20.11
C LYS A 172 5.27 13.87 -19.31
N LEU A 173 6.41 13.87 -18.65
CA LEU A 173 6.96 15.01 -17.92
C LEU A 173 7.82 15.85 -18.86
N THR A 174 7.72 17.17 -18.77
CA THR A 174 8.59 18.14 -19.46
C THR A 174 9.10 19.14 -18.45
N GLY A 175 10.41 19.33 -18.38
CA GLY A 175 11.07 20.27 -17.46
C GLY A 175 11.24 21.66 -18.04
N GLN A 176 11.59 22.63 -17.19
CA GLN A 176 11.94 23.98 -17.64
C GLN A 176 13.20 24.03 -18.51
N ASP A 177 14.05 23.02 -18.39
CA ASP A 177 15.23 22.81 -19.23
C ASP A 177 14.90 22.20 -20.60
N GLY A 178 13.61 21.99 -20.91
CA GLY A 178 13.15 21.38 -22.16
C GLY A 178 13.36 19.87 -22.23
N ALA A 179 13.95 19.25 -21.20
CA ALA A 179 14.06 17.80 -21.11
C ALA A 179 12.68 17.19 -20.95
N SER A 180 12.49 15.99 -21.51
CA SER A 180 11.23 15.25 -21.41
C SER A 180 11.47 13.81 -21.03
N HIS A 181 10.60 13.26 -20.19
CA HIS A 181 10.62 11.88 -19.76
C HIS A 181 9.20 11.32 -19.78
N SER A 182 9.01 10.13 -20.36
CA SER A 182 7.72 9.46 -20.39
C SER A 182 7.82 8.10 -19.71
N ASP A 183 6.92 7.83 -18.78
CA ASP A 183 6.85 6.53 -18.09
C ASP A 183 5.43 6.25 -17.60
N THR A 184 5.18 5.02 -17.16
CA THR A 184 3.93 4.61 -16.50
C THR A 184 4.18 4.40 -15.01
N CYS A 185 3.14 4.52 -14.17
CA CYS A 185 3.25 4.08 -12.79
C CYS A 185 3.13 2.56 -12.71
N GLY A 186 4.18 1.87 -13.15
CA GLY A 186 4.31 0.43 -13.00
C GLY A 186 4.88 0.11 -11.62
N LEU A 187 4.10 -0.57 -10.77
CA LEU A 187 4.71 -1.52 -9.85
C LEU A 187 5.62 -2.43 -10.69
N PRO A 188 6.82 -2.81 -10.20
CA PRO A 188 7.71 -3.68 -10.97
C PRO A 188 6.89 -4.87 -11.46
N SER A 189 6.87 -5.07 -12.78
CA SER A 189 6.30 -6.28 -13.37
C SER A 189 6.90 -7.46 -12.62
N GLY A 190 6.07 -8.24 -11.92
CA GLY A 190 6.53 -9.46 -11.26
C GLY A 190 7.25 -10.36 -12.26
N PRO A 191 8.14 -11.26 -11.80
CA PRO A 191 8.87 -12.14 -12.70
C PRO A 191 7.88 -12.95 -13.56
N PRO A 192 8.21 -13.26 -14.83
CA PRO A 192 7.39 -14.14 -15.64
C PRO A 192 7.27 -15.50 -14.92
N GLY A 193 6.02 -15.96 -14.75
CA GLY A 193 5.71 -17.28 -14.23
C GLY A 193 6.05 -18.40 -15.20
#